data_AF-A0A2V6IQT9-F1
#
_entry.id   AF-A0A2V6IQT9-F1
#
_cell.length_a   1.000
_cell.length_b   1.000
_cell.length_c   1.000
_cell.angle_alpha   90.00
_cell.angle_beta   90.00
_cell.angle_gamma   90.00
#
_symmetry.space_group_name_H-M   'P 1'
#
loop_
_entity.id
_entity.type
_entity.pdbx_description
1 polymer ?
#
loop_
_entity_poly.entity_id
_entity_poly.type
_entity_poly.pdbx_seq_one_letter_code
_entity_poly.pdbx_strand_id
1 'polypeptide(L)' 'MIFFCVLMVLVFVAQIAEFFIPPLNWMSNAHVYITPVLVFYGAMALPLPLMLVLVFWAGFLLDALTAQVIGGRVE' A
#
# COMPACT_ATOMS: atom_id res chain seq x y z
N MET A 1 15.59 7.72 -11.01
CA MET A 1 15.25 6.28 -11.13
C MET A 1 15.40 5.54 -9.81
N ILE A 2 16.53 5.67 -9.09
CA ILE A 2 16.72 5.05 -7.76
C ILE A 2 15.57 5.41 -6.79
N PHE A 3 15.18 6.68 -6.74
CA PHE A 3 14.06 7.14 -5.91
C PHE A 3 12.75 6.37 -6.17
N PHE A 4 12.41 6.11 -7.42
CA PHE A 4 11.21 5.36 -7.79
C PHE A 4 11.28 3.91 -7.30
N CYS A 5 12.43 3.24 -7.51
CA CYS A 5 12.61 1.87 -7.02
C CYS A 5 12.55 1.80 -5.49
N VAL A 6 13.11 2.80 -4.80
CA VAL A 6 13.03 2.91 -3.34
C VAL A 6 11.58 3.07 -2.88
N LEU A 7 10.79 3.91 -3.57
CA LEU A 7 9.36 4.09 -3.30
C LEU A 7 8.56 2.80 -3.49
N MET A 8 8.82 2.03 -4.54
CA MET A 8 8.17 0.74 -4.79
C MET A 8 8.41 -0.26 -3.64
N VAL A 9 9.65 -0.33 -3.17
CA VAL A 9 10.05 -1.19 -2.04
C VAL A 9 9.43 -0.70 -0.74
N LEU A 10 9.44 0.62 -0.50
CA LEU A 10 8.82 1.23 0.69
C LEU A 10 7.32 0.97 0.75
N VAL A 11 6.60 1.10 -0.38
CA VAL A 11 5.16 0.77 -0.45
C VAL A 11 4.92 -0.69 -0.09
N PHE A 12 5.73 -1.61 -0.63
CA PHE A 12 5.63 -3.03 -0.30
C PHE A 12 5.87 -3.31 1.20
N VAL A 13 6.94 -2.75 1.76
CA VAL A 13 7.27 -2.92 3.18
C VAL A 13 6.22 -2.27 4.08
N ALA A 14 5.71 -1.09 3.72
CA ALA A 14 4.66 -0.40 4.45
C ALA A 14 3.37 -1.22 4.48
N GLN A 15 2.96 -1.81 3.36
CA GLN A 15 1.78 -2.66 3.28
C GLN A 15 1.90 -3.88 4.22
N ILE A 16 3.07 -4.53 4.25
CA ILE A 16 3.33 -5.64 5.18
C ILE A 16 3.30 -5.12 6.63
N ALA A 17 3.94 -3.99 6.91
CA ALA A 17 3.99 -3.41 8.24
C ALA A 17 2.59 -3.04 8.77
N GLU A 18 1.74 -2.44 7.94
CA GLU A 18 0.34 -2.12 8.28
C GLU A 18 -0.43 -3.33 8.80
N PHE A 19 -0.18 -4.51 8.22
CA PHE A 19 -0.82 -5.75 8.65
C PHE A 19 -0.44 -6.17 10.07
N PHE A 20 0.78 -5.83 10.51
CA PHE A 20 1.28 -6.18 11.85
C PHE A 20 1.06 -5.08 12.90
N ILE A 21 0.73 -3.86 12.49
CA ILE A 21 0.48 -2.76 13.43
C ILE A 21 -0.89 -2.98 14.08
N PRO A 22 -0.94 -3.17 15.41
CA PRO A 22 -2.22 -3.33 16.09
C PRO A 22 -3.02 -2.01 16.04
N PRO A 23 -4.35 -2.10 16.01
CA PRO A 23 -5.20 -0.92 16.04
C PRO A 23 -5.01 -0.13 17.35
N LEU A 24 -5.21 1.18 17.27
CA LEU A 24 -5.04 2.09 18.40
C LEU A 24 -6.29 2.06 19.31
N ASN A 25 -6.19 1.35 20.43
CA ASN A 25 -7.30 1.15 21.39
C ASN A 25 -7.94 2.46 21.90
N TRP A 26 -7.15 3.53 21.99
CA TRP A 26 -7.57 4.85 22.48
C TRP A 26 -8.20 5.73 21.40
N MET A 27 -8.15 5.29 20.13
CA MET A 27 -8.70 6.00 18.98
C MET A 27 -9.72 5.11 18.27
N SER A 28 -10.72 4.61 19.01
CA SER A 28 -11.81 3.78 18.46
C SER A 28 -11.31 2.57 17.65
N ASN A 29 -10.19 1.95 18.04
CA ASN A 29 -9.54 0.86 17.30
C ASN A 29 -9.17 1.23 15.85
N ALA A 30 -8.82 2.48 15.60
CA ALA A 30 -8.38 2.92 14.28
C ALA A 30 -7.09 2.20 13.85
N HIS A 31 -7.09 1.74 12.59
CA HIS A 31 -5.92 1.19 11.93
C HIS A 31 -5.03 2.30 11.38
N VAL A 32 -3.71 2.10 11.44
CA VAL A 32 -2.73 3.05 10.93
C VAL A 32 -2.42 2.70 9.48
N TYR A 33 -2.65 3.64 8.56
CA TYR A 33 -2.35 3.48 7.14
C TYR A 33 -1.15 4.36 6.72
N ILE A 34 -0.06 3.71 6.35
CA ILE A 34 1.22 4.27 5.91
C ILE A 34 1.31 4.28 4.37
N THR A 35 0.84 3.23 3.70
CA THR A 35 0.86 3.09 2.23
C THR A 35 0.21 4.27 1.51
N PRO A 36 -1.00 4.75 1.90
CA PRO A 36 -1.60 5.90 1.24
C PRO A 36 -0.72 7.16 1.31
N VAL A 37 -0.04 7.37 2.44
CA VAL A 37 0.88 8.51 2.63
C VAL A 37 2.04 8.43 1.63
N LEU A 38 2.62 7.25 1.45
CA LEU A 38 3.71 7.02 0.48
C LEU A 38 3.23 7.18 -0.97
N VAL A 39 2.03 6.70 -1.29
CA VAL A 39 1.44 6.83 -2.63
C VAL A 39 1.16 8.29 -2.97
N PHE A 40 0.57 9.06 -2.05
CA PHE A 40 0.36 10.50 -2.25
C PHE A 40 1.67 11.28 -2.36
N TYR A 41 2.67 10.93 -1.55
CA TYR A 41 4.00 11.49 -1.70
C TYR A 41 4.61 11.19 -3.07
N GLY A 42 4.52 9.94 -3.53
CA GLY A 42 4.92 9.56 -4.88
C GLY A 42 4.16 10.31 -5.97
N ALA A 43 2.86 10.55 -5.79
CA ALA A 43 2.04 11.31 -6.73
C ALA A 43 2.45 12.79 -6.84
N MET A 44 2.96 13.39 -5.77
CA MET A 44 3.50 14.75 -5.81
C MET A 44 4.92 14.82 -6.41
N ALA A 45 5.72 13.76 -6.23
CA ALA A 45 7.15 13.77 -6.56
C ALA A 45 7.49 13.15 -7.93
N LEU A 46 6.63 12.32 -8.51
CA LEU A 46 6.91 11.56 -9.74
C LEU A 46 6.21 12.16 -10.96
N PRO A 47 6.80 12.03 -12.17
CA PRO A 47 6.09 12.31 -13.41
C PRO A 47 4.94 11.31 -13.62
N LEU A 48 3.91 11.74 -14.36
CA LEU A 48 2.66 11.01 -14.56
C LEU A 48 2.83 9.50 -14.83
N PRO A 49 3.72 9.04 -15.75
CA PRO A 49 3.82 7.61 -16.05
C PRO A 49 4.30 6.79 -14.85
N LEU A 50 5.29 7.30 -14.09
CA LEU A 50 5.83 6.61 -12.92
C LEU A 50 4.84 6.64 -11.76
N MET A 51 4.10 7.73 -11.59
CA MET A 51 3.00 7.78 -10.63
C MET A 51 1.95 6.71 -10.92
N LEU A 52 1.54 6.54 -12.18
CA LEU A 52 0.54 5.52 -12.56
C LEU A 52 1.03 4.11 -12.25
N VAL A 53 2.31 3.81 -12.50
CA VAL A 53 2.91 2.52 -12.12
C VAL A 53 2.91 2.34 -10.60
N LEU A 54 3.24 3.39 -9.84
CA LEU A 54 3.23 3.33 -8.38
C LEU A 54 1.82 3.08 -7.81
N VAL A 55 0.80 3.76 -8.35
CA VAL A 55 -0.60 3.58 -7.95
C VAL A 55 -1.08 2.18 -8.31
N PHE A 56 -0.76 1.71 -9.52
CA PHE A 56 -1.06 0.33 -9.93
C PHE A 56 -0.40 -0.68 -8.98
N TRP A 57 0.88 -0.47 -8.64
CA TRP A 57 1.61 -1.34 -7.72
C TRP A 57 0.97 -1.39 -6.33
N ALA A 58 0.62 -0.24 -5.76
CA ALA A 58 -0.04 -0.18 -4.46
C ALA A 58 -1.42 -0.87 -4.48
N GLY A 59 -2.22 -0.62 -5.52
CA GLY A 59 -3.53 -1.27 -5.68
C GLY A 59 -3.41 -2.79 -5.83
N PHE A 60 -2.49 -3.26 -6.68
CA PHE A 60 -2.22 -4.68 -6.87
C PHE A 60 -1.79 -5.38 -5.56
N LEU A 61 -0.95 -4.75 -4.75
CA LEU A 61 -0.53 -5.29 -3.45
C LEU A 61 -1.69 -5.35 -2.45
N LEU A 62 -2.55 -4.32 -2.44
CA LEU A 62 -3.74 -4.30 -1.61
C LEU A 62 -4.69 -5.43 -2.01
N ASP A 63 -4.98 -5.57 -3.30
CA ASP A 63 -5.83 -6.64 -3.83
C ASP A 63 -5.28 -8.02 -3.46
N ALA A 64 -3.97 -8.23 -3.56
CA ALA A 64 -3.33 -9.49 -3.18
C ALA A 64 -3.49 -9.82 -1.68
N LEU A 65 -3.55 -8.81 -0.80
CA LEU A 65 -3.76 -9.00 0.64
C LEU A 65 -5.24 -9.18 0.99
N THR A 66 -6.13 -8.54 0.25
CA THR A 66 -7.57 -8.59 0.50
C THR A 66 -8.26 -9.72 -0.25
N ALA A 67 -7.59 -10.37 -1.21
CA ALA A 67 -8.10 -11.51 -1.94
C ALA A 67 -8.58 -12.59 -0.96
N GLN A 68 -9.90 -12.74 -0.85
CA GLN A 68 -10.49 -13.74 0.02
C GLN A 68 -10.79 -15.00 -0.79
N VAL A 69 -10.32 -16.15 -0.32
CA VAL A 69 -10.73 -17.44 -0.90
C VAL A 69 -12.06 -17.83 -0.26
N ILE A 70 -13.17 -17.52 -0.93
CA ILE A 70 -14.51 -17.91 -0.49
C ILE A 70 -14.95 -19.13 -1.30
N GLY A 71 -15.08 -20.28 -0.64
CA GLY A 71 -15.67 -21.49 -1.24
C GLY A 71 -14.88 -22.07 -2.44
N GLY A 72 -13.56 -21.91 -2.48
CA GLY A 72 -12.71 -22.43 -3.56
C GLY A 72 -12.63 -21.54 -4.79
N ARG A 73 -13.17 -20.32 -4.74
CA ARG A 73 -12.96 -19.27 -5.74
C ARG A 73 -12.23 -18.09 -5.09
N VAL A 74 -11.32 -17.47 -5.84
CA VAL A 74 -10.69 -16.19 -5.48
C VAL A 74 -11.58 -15.09 -6.04
N GLU A 75 -12.07 -14.21 -5.17
CA GLU A 75 -12.64 -12.91 -5.55
C GLU A 75 -11.61 -11.80 -5.34
#